data_AF-A0A2X0LWD0-F1
#
_entry.id   AF-A0A2X0LWD0-F1
#
_cell.length_a   1.000
_cell.length_b   1.000
_cell.length_c   1.000
_cell.angle_alpha   90.00
_cell.angle_beta   90.00
_cell.angle_gamma   90.00
#
_symmetry.space_group_name_H-M   'P 1'
#
loop_
_entity.id
_entity.type
_entity.pdbx_description
1 polymer ?
#
loop_
_entity_poly.entity_id
_entity_poly.type
_entity_poly.pdbx_seq_one_letter_code
_entity_poly.pdbx_strand_id
1 'polypeptide(L)'
;MLALWSAARQLLYFTIAILLALTTIFSASFIGRSEAMFGYHWNSASLLLSSSVIGNIFIALHFVAHANNYESLGASLFFETLGVWILWVLFLVGAADLSGDFPSGSVCIRHICTFARLTLASAWITWFMLGWLLFNLFVAGITYGVRIENHTAAWRAPYKVCLRGRDPVQPPPNEAPTPLSVSAPLETGQPAAADIARPTAPIPMTEV
;
A
#
# COMPACT_ATOMS: atom_id res chain seq x y z
N MET A 1 15.80 -5.90 -2.40
CA MET A 1 14.70 -6.03 -3.39
C MET A 1 13.39 -5.42 -2.88
N LEU A 2 12.90 -5.76 -1.68
CA LEU A 2 11.64 -5.21 -1.13
C LEU A 2 11.62 -3.67 -0.98
N ALA A 3 12.72 -3.05 -0.55
CA ALA A 3 12.82 -1.59 -0.43
C ALA A 3 12.73 -0.87 -1.78
N LEU A 4 13.37 -1.42 -2.83
CA LEU A 4 13.30 -0.89 -4.19
C LEU A 4 11.88 -1.01 -4.77
N TRP A 5 11.23 -2.15 -4.51
CA TRP A 5 9.85 -2.40 -4.93
C TRP A 5 8.85 -1.43 -4.29
N SER A 6 8.98 -1.19 -2.98
CA SER A 6 8.15 -0.19 -2.29
C SER A 6 8.40 1.23 -2.82
N ALA A 7 9.66 1.61 -3.01
CA ALA A 7 10.01 2.92 -3.58
C ALA A 7 9.45 3.11 -5.00
N ALA A 8 9.50 2.08 -5.85
CA ALA A 8 8.92 2.12 -7.19
C ALA A 8 7.39 2.31 -7.15
N ARG A 9 6.68 1.59 -6.27
CA ARG A 9 5.24 1.76 -6.07
C ARG A 9 4.87 3.17 -5.61
N GLN A 10 5.65 3.73 -4.71
CA GLN A 10 5.38 5.07 -4.20
C GLN A 10 5.67 6.17 -5.23
N LEU A 11 6.73 5.99 -6.02
CA LEU A 11 7.00 6.85 -7.17
C LEU A 11 5.84 6.80 -8.17
N LEU A 12 5.29 5.61 -8.45
CA LEU A 12 4.11 5.45 -9.30
C LEU A 12 2.90 6.21 -8.75
N TYR A 13 2.60 6.08 -7.46
CA TYR A 13 1.52 6.84 -6.84
C TYR A 13 1.69 8.35 -7.00
N PHE A 14 2.91 8.85 -6.77
CA PHE A 14 3.21 10.27 -6.92
C PHE A 14 3.09 10.73 -8.38
N THR A 15 3.63 9.96 -9.32
CA THR A 15 3.52 10.25 -10.76
C THR A 15 2.07 10.24 -11.22
N ILE A 16 1.28 9.25 -10.79
CA ILE A 16 -0.15 9.16 -11.11
C ILE A 16 -0.89 10.35 -10.52
N ALA A 17 -0.63 10.77 -9.27
CA ALA A 17 -1.25 11.95 -8.68
C ALA A 17 -1.00 13.22 -9.51
N ILE A 18 0.24 13.43 -9.98
CA ILE A 18 0.58 14.55 -10.88
C ILE A 18 -0.20 14.44 -12.20
N LEU A 19 -0.25 13.25 -12.80
CA LEU A 19 -0.96 13.04 -14.07
C LEU A 19 -2.48 13.24 -13.93
N LEU A 20 -3.07 12.82 -12.81
CA LEU A 20 -4.47 13.07 -12.50
C LEU A 20 -4.71 14.57 -12.33
N ALA A 21 -3.85 15.29 -11.60
CA ALA A 21 -3.95 16.75 -11.46
C ALA A 21 -3.86 17.47 -12.82
N LEU A 22 -2.93 17.06 -13.69
CA LEU A 22 -2.81 17.58 -15.05
C LEU A 22 -4.06 17.28 -15.88
N THR A 23 -4.59 16.05 -15.81
CA THR A 23 -5.84 15.67 -16.50
C THR A 23 -7.01 16.51 -16.01
N THR A 24 -7.11 16.79 -14.71
CA THR A 24 -8.12 17.71 -14.15
C THR A 24 -8.00 19.10 -14.77
N ILE A 25 -6.79 19.68 -14.77
CA ILE A 25 -6.55 21.04 -15.28
C ILE A 25 -6.87 21.13 -16.78
N PHE A 26 -6.38 20.18 -17.58
CA PHE A 26 -6.58 20.19 -19.02
C PHE A 26 -8.04 19.91 -19.40
N SER A 27 -8.70 18.95 -18.75
CA SER A 27 -10.12 18.65 -19.00
C SER A 27 -11.01 19.83 -18.62
N ALA A 28 -10.80 20.43 -17.45
CA ALA A 28 -11.56 21.62 -17.02
C ALA A 28 -11.34 22.80 -17.98
N SER A 29 -10.10 23.04 -18.41
CA SER A 29 -9.77 24.09 -19.37
C SER A 29 -10.41 23.83 -20.73
N PHE A 30 -10.41 22.57 -21.19
CA PHE A 30 -11.03 22.18 -22.44
C PHE A 30 -12.54 22.39 -22.41
N ILE A 31 -13.22 21.90 -21.36
CA ILE A 31 -14.67 22.05 -21.15
C ILE A 31 -15.05 23.53 -21.08
N GLY A 32 -14.37 24.33 -20.26
CA GLY A 32 -14.69 25.76 -20.12
C GLY A 32 -14.49 26.54 -21.43
N ARG A 33 -13.49 26.16 -22.24
CA ARG A 33 -13.26 26.77 -23.56
C ARG A 33 -14.27 26.31 -24.61
N SER A 34 -14.68 25.04 -24.60
CA SER A 34 -15.66 24.52 -25.56
C SER A 34 -17.05 25.09 -25.29
N GLU A 35 -17.43 25.23 -24.02
CA GLU A 35 -18.71 25.82 -23.63
C GLU A 35 -18.78 27.30 -24.01
N ALA A 36 -17.73 28.07 -23.73
CA ALA A 36 -17.69 29.50 -24.05
C ALA A 36 -17.74 29.80 -25.56
N MET A 37 -17.22 28.89 -26.41
CA MET A 37 -17.14 29.11 -27.86
C MET A 37 -18.25 28.43 -28.66
N PHE A 38 -18.74 27.28 -28.20
CA PHE A 38 -19.70 26.46 -28.94
C PHE A 38 -20.99 26.14 -28.17
N GLY A 39 -21.08 26.50 -26.88
CA GLY A 39 -22.22 26.15 -26.03
C GLY A 39 -22.37 24.64 -25.82
N TYR A 40 -21.32 23.85 -26.09
CA TYR A 40 -21.36 22.39 -26.06
C TYR A 40 -20.40 21.81 -25.02
N HIS A 41 -20.88 20.77 -24.34
CA HIS A 41 -20.16 20.00 -23.34
C HIS A 41 -19.75 18.63 -23.86
N TRP A 42 -18.49 18.26 -23.63
CA TRP A 42 -17.94 16.98 -24.03
C TRP A 42 -18.01 15.99 -22.87
N ASN A 43 -18.88 14.99 -22.98
CA ASN A 43 -19.10 13.98 -21.94
C ASN A 43 -17.81 13.21 -21.58
N SER A 44 -17.01 12.83 -22.59
CA SER A 44 -15.70 12.20 -22.38
C SER A 44 -14.74 13.03 -21.53
N ALA A 45 -14.65 14.34 -21.80
CA ALA A 45 -13.82 15.24 -21.00
C ALA A 45 -14.35 15.38 -19.56
N SER A 46 -15.66 15.38 -19.37
CA SER A 46 -16.27 15.40 -18.02
C SER A 46 -16.02 14.11 -17.24
N LEU A 47 -16.02 12.96 -17.94
CA LEU A 47 -15.67 11.67 -17.37
C LEU A 47 -14.21 11.66 -16.91
N LEU A 48 -13.29 12.14 -17.76
CA LEU A 48 -11.87 12.27 -17.42
C LEU A 48 -11.62 13.25 -16.25
N LEU A 49 -12.37 14.36 -16.20
CA LEU A 49 -12.31 15.33 -15.11
C LEU A 49 -12.78 14.71 -13.79
N SER A 50 -13.93 14.04 -13.79
CA SER A 50 -14.49 13.41 -12.59
C SER A 50 -13.62 12.24 -12.12
N SER A 51 -13.16 11.38 -13.02
CA SER A 51 -12.25 10.27 -12.69
C SER A 51 -10.91 10.78 -12.16
N SER A 52 -10.39 11.89 -12.68
CA SER A 52 -9.13 12.46 -12.19
C SER A 52 -9.26 13.10 -10.81
N VAL A 53 -10.39 13.73 -10.49
CA VAL A 53 -10.71 14.23 -9.16
C VAL A 53 -10.87 13.08 -8.17
N ILE A 54 -11.68 12.08 -8.51
CA ILE A 54 -11.89 10.88 -7.68
C ILE A 54 -10.55 10.16 -7.45
N GLY A 55 -9.72 10.03 -8.48
CA GLY A 55 -8.41 9.40 -8.37
C GLY A 55 -7.46 10.15 -7.41
N ASN A 56 -7.46 11.48 -7.43
CA ASN A 56 -6.64 12.26 -6.48
C ASN A 56 -7.12 12.07 -5.04
N ILE A 57 -8.43 12.07 -4.81
CA ILE A 57 -9.01 11.81 -3.48
C ILE A 57 -8.62 10.40 -3.01
N PHE A 58 -8.73 9.41 -3.89
CA PHE A 58 -8.36 8.03 -3.60
C PHE A 58 -6.90 7.88 -3.20
N ILE A 59 -5.97 8.48 -3.96
CA ILE A 59 -4.54 8.43 -3.64
C ILE A 59 -4.25 9.14 -2.31
N ALA A 60 -4.88 10.28 -2.04
CA ALA A 60 -4.73 10.98 -0.78
C ALA A 60 -5.23 10.13 0.41
N LEU A 61 -6.39 9.50 0.26
CA LEU A 61 -6.95 8.58 1.27
C LEU A 61 -6.04 7.37 1.49
N HIS A 62 -5.46 6.79 0.44
CA HIS A 62 -4.48 5.72 0.54
C HIS A 62 -3.29 6.13 1.43
N PHE A 63 -2.70 7.30 1.19
CA PHE A 63 -1.60 7.79 2.03
C PHE A 63 -2.02 8.03 3.49
N VAL A 64 -3.21 8.59 3.73
CA VAL A 64 -3.72 8.85 5.09
C VAL A 64 -4.00 7.55 5.84
N ALA A 65 -4.62 6.56 5.19
CA ALA A 65 -4.92 5.26 5.79
C ALA A 65 -3.62 4.51 6.17
N HIS A 66 -2.62 4.53 5.29
CA HIS A 66 -1.33 3.93 5.54
C HIS A 66 -0.52 4.66 6.62
N ALA A 67 -0.57 6.00 6.68
CA ALA A 67 0.11 6.77 7.72
C ALA A 67 -0.43 6.46 9.12
N ASN A 68 -1.73 6.18 9.24
CA ASN A 68 -2.39 5.95 10.51
C ASN A 68 -2.43 4.47 10.95
N ASN A 69 -1.86 3.53 10.17
CA ASN A 69 -1.85 2.09 10.46
C ASN A 69 -3.25 1.45 10.67
N TYR A 70 -4.32 2.03 10.12
CA TYR A 70 -5.69 1.56 10.37
C TYR A 70 -6.09 0.30 9.60
N GLU A 71 -5.30 -0.17 8.63
CA GLU A 71 -5.76 -1.20 7.70
C GLU A 71 -5.13 -2.58 7.87
N SER A 72 -5.98 -3.60 7.76
CA SER A 72 -5.55 -4.97 7.49
C SER A 72 -5.00 -5.06 6.06
N LEU A 73 -3.86 -5.73 5.89
CA LEU A 73 -3.11 -5.76 4.62
C LEU A 73 -3.94 -6.32 3.45
N GLY A 74 -4.74 -7.37 3.70
CA GLY A 74 -5.59 -7.98 2.68
C GLY A 74 -6.74 -7.07 2.23
N ALA A 75 -7.42 -6.40 3.16
CA ALA A 75 -8.47 -5.44 2.81
C ALA A 75 -7.89 -4.24 2.05
N SER A 76 -6.76 -3.71 2.53
CA SER A 76 -6.03 -2.61 1.89
C SER A 76 -5.70 -2.94 0.43
N LEU A 77 -5.06 -4.09 0.19
CA LEU A 77 -4.67 -4.52 -1.17
C LEU A 77 -5.88 -4.76 -2.07
N PHE A 78 -6.98 -5.30 -1.54
CA PHE A 78 -8.23 -5.48 -2.28
C PHE A 78 -8.86 -4.15 -2.71
N PHE A 79 -9.05 -3.21 -1.77
CA PHE A 79 -9.63 -1.89 -2.07
C PHE A 79 -8.71 -1.05 -2.95
N GLU A 80 -7.40 -1.13 -2.76
CA GLU A 80 -6.38 -0.49 -3.59
C GLU A 80 -6.51 -0.99 -5.04
N THR A 81 -6.52 -2.31 -5.24
CA THR A 81 -6.66 -2.93 -6.56
C THR A 81 -7.99 -2.58 -7.23
N LEU A 82 -9.10 -2.66 -6.48
CA LEU A 82 -10.42 -2.34 -7.01
C LEU A 82 -10.52 -0.87 -7.42
N GLY A 83 -10.03 0.06 -6.59
CA GLY A 83 -10.04 1.48 -6.90
C GLY A 83 -9.21 1.83 -8.13
N VAL A 84 -7.99 1.27 -8.23
CA VAL A 84 -7.13 1.46 -9.41
C VAL A 84 -7.76 0.82 -10.65
N TRP A 85 -8.44 -0.33 -10.53
CA TRP A 85 -9.13 -0.98 -11.64
C TRP A 85 -10.30 -0.15 -12.18
N ILE A 86 -11.13 0.40 -11.29
CA ILE A 86 -12.22 1.31 -11.67
C ILE A 86 -11.65 2.53 -12.41
N LEU A 87 -10.63 3.19 -11.85
CA LEU A 87 -9.98 4.33 -12.49
C LEU A 87 -9.40 3.97 -13.85
N TRP A 88 -8.76 2.81 -13.97
CA TRP A 88 -8.19 2.32 -15.22
C TRP A 88 -9.25 2.17 -16.31
N VAL A 89 -10.43 1.61 -15.99
CA VAL A 89 -11.56 1.52 -16.94
C VAL A 89 -12.10 2.89 -17.29
N LEU A 90 -12.31 3.78 -16.33
CA LEU A 90 -12.83 5.14 -16.57
C LEU A 90 -11.92 5.95 -17.50
N PHE A 91 -10.61 5.86 -17.29
CA PHE A 91 -9.61 6.50 -18.15
C PHE A 91 -9.58 5.89 -19.55
N LEU A 92 -9.74 4.56 -19.68
CA LEU A 92 -9.83 3.91 -20.98
C LEU A 92 -11.04 4.41 -21.77
N VAL A 93 -12.22 4.41 -21.14
CA VAL A 93 -13.48 4.85 -21.77
C VAL A 93 -13.39 6.33 -22.14
N GLY A 94 -12.96 7.19 -21.22
CA GLY A 94 -12.83 8.62 -21.47
C GLY A 94 -11.82 8.95 -22.58
N ALA A 95 -10.69 8.24 -22.63
CA ALA A 95 -9.69 8.43 -23.67
C ALA A 95 -10.14 7.90 -25.04
N ALA A 96 -10.80 6.74 -25.08
CA ALA A 96 -11.31 6.15 -26.32
C ALA A 96 -12.40 7.03 -26.95
N ASP A 97 -13.36 7.48 -26.15
CA ASP A 97 -14.47 8.34 -26.58
C ASP A 97 -13.94 9.70 -27.07
N LEU A 98 -13.04 10.32 -26.32
CA LEU A 98 -12.39 11.57 -26.75
C LEU A 98 -11.51 11.39 -27.99
N SER A 99 -10.99 10.19 -28.27
CA SER A 99 -10.22 9.93 -29.50
C SER A 99 -11.12 9.80 -30.73
N GLY A 100 -12.33 9.27 -30.56
CA GLY A 100 -13.28 9.02 -31.66
C GLY A 100 -14.03 10.28 -32.08
N ASP A 101 -14.49 11.08 -31.13
CA ASP A 101 -15.37 12.22 -31.41
C ASP A 101 -14.62 13.54 -31.69
N PHE A 102 -13.29 13.57 -31.58
CA PHE A 102 -12.56 14.82 -31.76
C PHE A 102 -12.47 15.22 -33.24
N PRO A 103 -12.91 16.44 -33.64
CA PRO A 103 -12.81 16.89 -35.02
C PRO A 103 -11.34 17.06 -35.41
N SER A 104 -10.84 16.13 -36.23
CA SER A 104 -9.52 16.20 -36.83
C SER A 104 -9.60 17.07 -38.11
N GLY A 105 -9.30 18.38 -38.01
CA GLY A 105 -9.28 19.23 -39.22
C GLY A 105 -9.28 20.75 -39.01
N SER A 106 -9.58 21.46 -40.12
CA SER A 106 -9.58 22.92 -40.29
C SER A 106 -10.61 23.71 -39.46
N VAL A 107 -11.49 23.01 -38.73
CA VAL A 107 -12.56 23.60 -37.90
C VAL A 107 -12.09 23.84 -36.46
N CYS A 108 -10.88 23.42 -36.11
CA CYS A 108 -10.42 23.46 -34.74
C CYS A 108 -9.72 24.78 -34.39
N ILE A 109 -10.35 25.58 -33.52
CA ILE A 109 -9.75 26.79 -32.96
C ILE A 109 -8.50 26.40 -32.15
N ARG A 110 -7.34 26.98 -32.50
CA ARG A 110 -5.98 26.57 -32.07
C ARG A 110 -5.87 26.22 -30.57
N HIS A 111 -6.46 27.03 -29.69
CA HIS A 111 -6.41 26.80 -28.23
C HIS A 111 -7.27 25.62 -27.77
N ILE A 112 -8.46 25.43 -28.33
CA ILE A 112 -9.39 24.36 -27.95
C ILE A 112 -8.80 23.00 -28.35
N CYS A 113 -8.24 22.93 -29.56
CA CYS A 113 -7.54 21.74 -30.05
C CYS A 113 -6.34 21.36 -29.17
N THR A 114 -5.61 22.37 -28.71
CA THR A 114 -4.43 22.15 -27.88
C THR A 114 -4.83 21.52 -26.54
N PHE A 115 -5.84 22.07 -25.86
CA PHE A 115 -6.31 21.53 -24.59
C PHE A 115 -6.91 20.13 -24.72
N ALA A 116 -7.63 19.86 -25.81
CA ALA A 116 -8.14 18.52 -26.04
C ALA A 116 -7.04 17.49 -26.30
N ARG A 117 -6.05 17.83 -27.14
CA ARG A 117 -4.88 16.95 -27.38
C ARG A 117 -4.08 16.72 -26.11
N LEU A 118 -3.92 17.75 -25.27
CA LEU A 118 -3.27 17.63 -23.97
C LEU A 118 -4.08 16.74 -23.01
N THR A 119 -5.41 16.92 -22.97
CA THR A 119 -6.32 16.06 -22.19
C THR A 119 -6.24 14.61 -22.65
N LEU A 120 -6.21 14.39 -23.97
CA LEU A 120 -6.11 13.06 -24.53
C LEU A 120 -4.76 12.40 -24.23
N ALA A 121 -3.66 13.15 -24.42
CA ALA A 121 -2.33 12.67 -24.10
C ALA A 121 -2.19 12.35 -22.61
N SER A 122 -2.68 13.23 -21.73
CA SER A 122 -2.65 12.98 -20.28
C SER A 122 -3.51 11.78 -19.90
N ALA A 123 -4.68 11.59 -20.53
CA ALA A 123 -5.54 10.45 -20.29
C ALA A 123 -4.86 9.13 -20.66
N TRP A 124 -4.24 9.03 -21.84
CA TRP A 124 -3.51 7.82 -22.27
C TRP A 124 -2.29 7.53 -21.39
N ILE A 125 -1.51 8.55 -21.03
CA ILE A 125 -0.35 8.37 -20.14
C ILE A 125 -0.82 7.91 -18.76
N THR A 126 -1.90 8.50 -18.23
CA THR A 126 -2.48 8.10 -16.94
C THR A 126 -3.00 6.66 -16.99
N TRP A 127 -3.70 6.29 -18.06
CA TRP A 127 -4.18 4.91 -18.27
C TRP A 127 -3.04 3.89 -18.25
N PHE A 128 -1.94 4.19 -18.96
CA PHE A 128 -0.76 3.31 -18.98
C PHE A 128 -0.13 3.19 -17.59
N MET A 129 0.02 4.31 -16.87
CA MET A 129 0.57 4.31 -15.50
C MET A 129 -0.33 3.57 -14.51
N LEU A 130 -1.66 3.69 -14.63
CA LEU A 130 -2.62 2.92 -13.85
C LEU A 130 -2.51 1.42 -14.16
N GLY A 131 -2.29 1.04 -15.42
CA GLY A 131 -2.05 -0.35 -15.81
C GLY A 131 -0.77 -0.90 -15.19
N TRP A 132 0.30 -0.10 -15.16
CA TRP A 132 1.54 -0.47 -14.50
C TRP A 132 1.37 -0.59 -12.97
N LEU A 133 0.57 0.29 -12.35
CA LEU A 133 0.23 0.18 -10.93
C LEU A 133 -0.58 -1.09 -10.64
N LEU A 134 -1.58 -1.43 -11.47
CA LEU A 134 -2.34 -2.68 -11.36
C LEU A 134 -1.44 -3.91 -11.42
N PHE A 135 -0.49 -3.93 -12.36
CA PHE A 135 0.49 -5.01 -12.46
C PHE A 135 1.30 -5.14 -11.16
N ASN A 136 1.77 -4.03 -10.60
CA ASN A 136 2.50 -4.03 -9.33
C ASN A 136 1.65 -4.56 -8.16
N LEU A 137 0.37 -4.18 -8.09
CA LEU A 137 -0.56 -4.66 -7.06
C LEU A 137 -0.89 -6.14 -7.20
N PHE A 138 -1.04 -6.62 -8.44
CA PHE A 138 -1.27 -8.03 -8.72
C PHE A 138 -0.08 -8.90 -8.31
N VAL A 139 1.13 -8.51 -8.70
CA VAL A 139 2.38 -9.19 -8.29
C VAL A 139 2.51 -9.18 -6.77
N ALA A 140 2.22 -8.04 -6.12
CA ALA A 140 2.19 -7.95 -4.67
C ALA A 140 1.23 -8.99 -4.08
N GLY A 141 -0.03 -9.01 -4.53
CA GLY A 141 -1.05 -9.95 -4.06
C GLY A 141 -0.60 -11.42 -4.12
N ILE A 142 -0.01 -11.85 -5.24
CA ILE A 142 0.55 -13.21 -5.38
C ILE A 142 1.65 -13.46 -4.35
N THR A 143 2.59 -12.52 -4.22
CA THR A 143 3.75 -12.69 -3.34
C THR A 143 3.35 -12.76 -1.86
N TYR A 144 2.34 -11.98 -1.44
CA TYR A 144 1.78 -12.02 -0.09
C TYR A 144 1.08 -13.33 0.22
N GLY A 145 0.38 -13.93 -0.75
CA GLY A 145 -0.27 -15.23 -0.57
C GLY A 145 0.71 -16.38 -0.31
N VAL A 146 1.98 -16.22 -0.70
CA VAL A 146 3.00 -17.28 -0.63
C VAL A 146 3.96 -17.11 0.56
N ARG A 147 4.13 -15.89 1.12
CA ARG A 147 5.06 -15.64 2.25
C ARG A 147 4.44 -14.65 3.26
N ILE A 148 4.01 -15.17 4.41
CA ILE A 148 3.23 -14.41 5.40
C ILE A 148 4.13 -13.66 6.42
N GLU A 149 5.32 -14.16 6.73
CA GLU A 149 6.01 -13.76 7.97
C GLU A 149 6.87 -12.47 7.90
N ASN A 150 7.34 -12.04 6.73
CA ASN A 150 8.24 -10.87 6.61
C ASN A 150 7.72 -9.70 5.75
N HIS A 151 6.55 -9.84 5.13
CA HIS A 151 6.08 -8.86 4.14
C HIS A 151 5.23 -7.72 4.72
N THR A 152 4.69 -7.86 5.93
CA THR A 152 3.89 -6.82 6.62
C THR A 152 4.68 -5.54 6.89
N ALA A 153 5.98 -5.66 7.17
CA ALA A 153 6.86 -4.51 7.38
C ALA A 153 7.14 -3.74 6.08
N ALA A 154 7.27 -4.44 4.94
CA ALA A 154 7.51 -3.83 3.64
C ALA A 154 6.26 -3.13 3.06
N TRP A 155 5.06 -3.62 3.36
CA TRP A 155 3.81 -2.97 2.96
C TRP A 155 3.55 -1.66 3.71
N ARG A 156 4.02 -1.57 4.96
CA ARG A 156 3.88 -0.38 5.83
C ARG A 156 5.01 0.64 5.67
N ALA A 157 6.12 0.26 5.05
CA ALA A 157 7.23 1.17 4.77
C ALA A 157 7.03 1.85 3.40
N PRO A 158 7.17 3.19 3.28
CA PRO A 158 7.74 4.13 4.25
C PRO A 158 6.70 5.07 4.89
N TYR A 159 5.40 4.70 4.86
CA TYR A 159 4.30 5.51 5.41
C TYR A 159 4.37 5.72 6.92
N LYS A 160 5.30 5.03 7.60
CA LYS A 160 5.80 5.45 8.91
C LYS A 160 6.51 6.80 8.77
N VAL A 161 5.74 7.88 8.79
CA VAL A 161 6.22 9.11 9.38
C VAL A 161 6.67 8.70 10.78
N CYS A 162 7.98 8.67 11.03
CA CYS A 162 8.47 8.77 12.39
C CYS A 162 7.85 10.06 12.91
N LEU A 163 6.77 9.95 13.68
CA LEU A 163 6.27 11.03 14.52
C LEU A 163 7.43 11.38 15.44
N ARG A 164 8.29 12.29 14.98
CA ARG A 164 9.34 12.94 15.74
C ARG A 164 8.60 13.75 16.81
N GLY A 165 8.32 13.09 17.93
CA GLY A 165 7.45 13.62 18.98
C GLY A 165 6.67 12.56 19.76
N ARG A 166 6.68 11.28 19.34
CA ARG A 166 6.35 10.19 20.27
C ARG A 166 7.67 9.57 20.71
N ASP A 167 8.06 9.86 21.96
CA ASP A 167 9.20 9.22 22.58
C ASP A 167 9.11 7.71 22.32
N PRO A 168 10.22 7.05 21.95
CA PRO A 168 10.23 5.59 21.91
C PRO A 168 9.78 5.15 23.30
N VAL A 169 8.70 4.35 23.36
CA VAL A 169 8.32 3.67 24.59
C VAL A 169 9.56 2.87 24.98
N GLN A 170 10.27 3.41 25.95
CA GLN A 170 11.45 2.81 26.53
C GLN A 170 10.96 1.47 27.10
N PRO A 171 11.48 0.33 26.63
CA PRO A 171 11.17 -0.93 27.30
C PRO A 171 11.52 -0.76 28.79
N PRO A 172 10.66 -1.21 29.71
CA PRO A 172 10.86 -0.99 31.14
C PRO A 172 12.27 -1.46 31.53
N PRO A 173 13.07 -0.62 32.22
CA PRO A 173 14.39 -1.01 32.65
C PRO A 173 14.23 -1.92 33.87
N ASN A 174 14.14 -3.22 33.64
CA ASN A 174 14.59 -4.29 34.53
C ASN A 174 13.98 -5.62 34.10
N GLU A 175 14.69 -6.34 33.23
CA GLU A 175 14.91 -7.77 33.46
C GLU A 175 16.36 -8.02 33.03
N ALA A 176 17.22 -8.17 34.04
CA ALA A 176 18.60 -8.54 33.83
C ALA A 176 18.66 -9.82 32.98
N PRO A 177 19.64 -9.96 32.08
CA PRO A 177 19.86 -11.23 31.41
C PRO A 177 20.09 -12.27 32.48
N THR A 178 19.20 -13.27 32.57
CA THR A 178 19.44 -14.45 33.39
C THR A 178 20.78 -15.02 32.93
N PRO A 179 21.83 -15.03 33.78
CA PRO A 179 23.09 -15.58 33.34
C PRO A 179 22.88 -17.06 33.06
N LEU A 180 23.19 -17.47 31.83
CA LEU A 180 23.43 -18.88 31.51
C LEU A 180 24.42 -19.40 32.56
N SER A 181 23.94 -20.28 33.44
CA SER A 181 24.79 -21.01 34.38
C SER A 181 25.67 -21.95 33.57
N VAL A 182 26.81 -21.43 33.11
CA VAL A 182 27.95 -22.23 32.68
C VAL A 182 28.78 -22.45 33.93
N SER A 183 28.46 -23.51 34.66
CA SER A 183 29.37 -24.05 35.66
C SER A 183 30.46 -24.83 34.93
N ALA A 184 31.71 -24.44 35.21
CA ALA A 184 32.96 -24.95 34.66
C ALA A 184 33.13 -26.49 34.79
N PRO A 185 34.01 -27.13 33.99
CA PRO A 185 34.22 -28.56 34.02
C PRO A 185 35.08 -28.94 35.23
N LEU A 186 34.73 -30.01 35.94
CA LEU A 186 35.73 -30.79 36.68
C LEU A 186 35.26 -32.23 36.94
N GLU A 187 36.12 -33.14 36.49
CA GLU A 187 36.42 -34.50 36.98
C GLU A 187 35.33 -35.59 37.05
N THR A 188 35.56 -36.56 36.15
CA THR A 188 35.25 -37.99 36.28
C THR A 188 35.64 -38.57 37.65
N GLY A 189 34.66 -39.10 38.38
CA GLY A 189 34.91 -39.93 39.57
C GLY A 189 33.70 -40.15 40.51
N GLN A 190 32.74 -40.98 40.08
CA GLN A 190 31.99 -42.04 40.83
C GLN A 190 31.78 -41.96 42.38
N PRO A 191 30.72 -42.57 42.97
CA PRO A 191 29.28 -42.66 42.64
C PRO A 191 28.32 -42.10 43.74
N ALA A 192 27.05 -42.05 43.35
CA ALA A 192 25.81 -41.84 44.11
C ALA A 192 25.78 -42.22 45.61
N ALA A 193 25.32 -41.28 46.44
CA ALA A 193 24.75 -41.56 47.75
C ALA A 193 23.22 -41.74 47.59
N ALA A 194 22.72 -42.92 47.95
CA ALA A 194 21.29 -43.19 48.07
C ALA A 194 20.83 -42.86 49.50
N ASP A 195 19.77 -42.06 49.57
CA ASP A 195 19.07 -41.64 50.79
C ASP A 195 18.62 -42.82 51.66
N ILE A 196 18.96 -42.77 52.96
CA ILE A 196 18.35 -43.62 53.99
C ILE A 196 17.13 -42.89 54.52
N ALA A 197 15.95 -43.24 54.01
CA ALA A 197 14.68 -42.96 54.68
C ALA A 197 14.42 -44.01 55.77
N ARG A 198 14.39 -43.58 57.04
CA ARG A 198 13.66 -44.25 58.13
C ARG A 198 12.34 -43.52 58.29
N PRO A 199 11.21 -44.22 58.51
CA PRO A 199 10.80 -44.49 59.90
C PRO A 199 9.93 -45.74 60.09
N THR A 200 10.05 -46.45 61.22
CA THR A 200 8.87 -46.98 61.95
C THR A 200 9.23 -47.35 63.39
N ALA A 201 8.42 -46.86 64.33
CA ALA A 201 8.42 -47.24 65.75
C ALA A 201 7.54 -48.50 65.96
N PRO A 202 7.66 -49.20 67.11
CA PRO A 202 7.25 -50.59 67.26
C PRO A 202 5.86 -50.75 67.89
N ILE A 203 5.16 -51.86 67.58
CA ILE A 203 4.09 -52.43 68.43
C ILE A 203 4.20 -53.98 68.39
N PRO A 204 4.12 -54.68 69.54
CA PRO A 204 4.25 -56.13 69.65
C PRO A 204 2.91 -56.86 69.48
N MET A 205 2.94 -58.11 69.00
CA MET A 205 1.94 -59.13 69.36
C MET A 205 2.57 -60.53 69.38
N THR A 206 2.09 -61.30 70.34
CA THR A 206 2.51 -62.60 70.88
C THR A 206 1.96 -63.82 70.11
N GLU A 207 2.67 -64.95 70.33
CA GLU A 207 2.24 -66.37 70.32
C GLU A 207 1.81 -67.05 68.99
N VAL A 208 2.57 -68.08 68.59
CA VAL A 208 2.29 -69.53 68.82
C VAL A 208 3.62 -70.27 69.03
#